data_AF-A0A416SBM1-F1
#
_entry.id   AF-A0A416SBM1-F1
#
_cell.length_a   1.000
_cell.length_b   1.000
_cell.length_c   1.000
_cell.angle_alpha   90.00
_cell.angle_beta   90.00
_cell.angle_gamma   90.00
#
_symmetry.space_group_name_H-M   'P 1'
#
loop_
_entity.id
_entity.type
_entity.pdbx_description
1 polymer ?
#
loop_
_entity_poly.entity_id
_entity_poly.type
_entity_poly.pdbx_seq_one_letter_code
_entity_poly.pdbx_strand_id
1 'polypeptide(L)'
;MRDTAALLYGPYVLAALTEEKDFLHLPLTEETLDAQVEKKDGLHFSVDGISFVPLCSIDKEKYQVYVKVPGKFEKMMGKTK
;
A
#
# COMPACT_ATOMS: atom_id res chain seq x y z
N MET A 1 9.34 0.65 -15.99
CA MET A 1 9.65 -0.35 -14.95
C MET A 1 8.79 -0.02 -13.73
N ARG A 2 8.19 -1.01 -13.05
CA ARG A 2 7.37 -0.80 -11.84
C ARG A 2 8.19 -1.12 -10.61
N ASP A 3 8.08 -0.27 -9.59
CA ASP A 3 8.76 -0.45 -8.31
C ASP A 3 7.90 -1.31 -7.37
N THR A 4 8.55 -1.96 -6.41
CA THR A 4 7.87 -2.68 -5.33
C THR A 4 7.83 -1.78 -4.10
N ALA A 5 6.64 -1.53 -3.56
CA ALA A 5 6.43 -0.67 -2.40
C ALA A 5 5.46 -1.31 -1.39
N ALA A 6 5.47 -0.80 -0.16
CA ALA A 6 4.51 -1.15 0.90
C ALA A 6 3.80 0.13 1.35
N LEU A 7 2.53 0.00 1.77
CA LEU A 7 1.77 1.11 2.35
C LEU A 7 1.90 1.11 3.86
N LEU A 8 2.13 2.29 4.43
CA LEU A 8 2.26 2.50 5.87
C LEU A 8 1.32 3.61 6.33
N TYR A 9 0.75 3.44 7.52
CA TYR A 9 0.05 4.49 8.24
C TYR A 9 0.56 4.59 9.67
N GLY A 10 1.39 5.61 9.93
CA GLY A 10 2.13 5.70 11.20
C GLY A 10 3.00 4.45 11.40
N PRO A 11 2.88 3.72 12.52
CA PRO A 11 3.65 2.49 12.77
C PRO A 11 3.07 1.25 12.09
N TYR A 12 1.90 1.34 11.44
CA TYR A 12 1.19 0.19 10.90
C TYR A 12 1.59 -0.07 9.45
N VAL A 13 2.18 -1.25 9.20
CA VAL A 13 2.30 -1.80 7.84
C VAL A 13 0.92 -2.28 7.41
N LEU A 14 0.45 -1.81 6.26
CA LEU A 14 -0.83 -2.21 5.68
C LEU A 14 -0.62 -3.31 4.65
N ALA A 15 -1.52 -4.30 4.64
CA ALA A 15 -1.53 -5.39 3.68
C ALA A 15 -2.85 -5.40 2.92
N ALA A 16 -2.77 -5.62 1.61
CA ALA A 16 -3.92 -5.78 0.73
C ALA A 16 -4.54 -7.16 0.98
N LEU A 17 -5.82 -7.22 1.33
CA LEU A 17 -6.57 -8.47 1.33
C LEU A 17 -6.88 -8.85 -0.12
N THR A 18 -6.34 -9.98 -0.57
CA THR A 18 -6.49 -10.41 -1.96
C THR A 18 -6.24 -11.90 -2.13
N GLU A 19 -6.99 -12.50 -3.06
CA GLU A 19 -6.77 -13.87 -3.52
C GLU A 19 -5.80 -13.94 -4.71
N GLU A 20 -5.41 -12.79 -5.26
CA GLU A 20 -4.49 -12.69 -6.39
C GLU A 20 -3.12 -13.29 -6.05
N LYS A 21 -2.62 -14.13 -6.96
CA LYS A 21 -1.31 -14.80 -6.81
C LYS A 21 -0.17 -13.96 -7.38
N ASP A 22 -0.45 -13.22 -8.44
CA ASP A 22 0.49 -12.25 -9.01
C ASP A 22 0.45 -10.95 -8.22
N PHE A 23 1.52 -10.15 -8.32
CA PHE A 23 1.59 -8.87 -7.63
C PHE A 23 0.44 -7.95 -8.02
N LEU A 24 -0.21 -7.35 -7.03
CA LEU A 24 -1.17 -6.26 -7.27
C LEU A 24 -0.48 -5.05 -7.89
N HIS A 25 -1.16 -4.45 -8.86
CA HIS A 25 -0.66 -3.37 -9.69
C HIS A 25 -1.45 -2.09 -9.43
N LEU A 26 -1.04 -1.29 -8.44
CA LEU A 26 -1.80 -0.11 -8.03
C LEU A 26 -1.30 1.16 -8.73
N PRO A 27 -2.18 2.08 -9.15
CA PRO A 27 -1.81 3.35 -9.80
C PRO A 27 -1.36 4.43 -8.79
N LEU A 28 -0.65 4.03 -7.74
CA LEU A 28 -0.22 4.92 -6.66
C LEU A 28 1.09 5.61 -6.99
N THR A 29 1.12 6.93 -6.80
CA THR A 29 2.31 7.77 -6.84
C THR A 29 2.32 8.66 -5.59
N GLU A 30 3.44 9.29 -5.26
CA GLU A 30 3.50 10.22 -4.12
C GLU A 30 2.46 11.35 -4.26
N GLU A 31 2.27 11.87 -5.47
CA GLU A 31 1.34 12.96 -5.78
C GLU A 31 -0.13 12.56 -5.67
N THR A 32 -0.43 11.29 -5.91
CA THR A 32 -1.81 10.79 -5.96
C THR A 32 -2.23 9.99 -4.73
N LEU A 33 -1.32 9.73 -3.79
CA LEU A 33 -1.55 8.88 -2.63
C LEU A 33 -2.74 9.36 -1.79
N ASP A 34 -2.75 10.64 -1.42
CA ASP A 34 -3.81 11.22 -0.57
C ASP A 34 -5.18 11.23 -1.26
N ALA A 35 -5.20 11.30 -2.60
CA ALA A 35 -6.44 11.33 -3.37
C ALA A 35 -6.99 9.92 -3.65
N GLN A 36 -6.13 8.90 -3.77
CA GLN A 36 -6.52 7.55 -4.14
C GLN A 36 -6.67 6.59 -2.96
N VAL A 37 -6.04 6.87 -1.82
CA VAL A 37 -6.16 6.05 -0.62
C VAL A 37 -7.31 6.57 0.23
N GLU A 38 -8.43 5.86 0.18
CA GLU A 38 -9.60 6.20 0.98
C GLU A 38 -9.49 5.56 2.36
N LYS A 39 -9.41 6.39 3.41
CA LYS A 39 -9.60 5.91 4.78
C LYS A 39 -11.08 5.64 5.03
N LYS A 40 -11.40 4.41 5.43
CA LYS A 40 -12.75 3.99 5.82
C LYS A 40 -12.89 4.20 7.33
N ASP A 41 -13.14 3.13 8.09
CA ASP A 41 -13.24 3.18 9.56
C ASP A 41 -11.95 2.66 10.23
N GLY A 42 -11.58 3.24 11.36
CA GLY A 42 -10.39 2.86 12.12
C GLY A 42 -9.11 2.85 11.29
N LEU A 43 -8.51 1.66 11.12
CA LEU A 43 -7.31 1.40 10.31
C LEU A 43 -7.62 0.66 9.01
N HIS A 44 -8.85 0.73 8.50
CA HIS A 44 -9.22 0.19 7.20
C HIS A 44 -9.08 1.24 6.11
N PHE A 45 -8.43 0.85 5.02
CA PHE A 45 -8.19 1.68 3.86
C PHE A 45 -8.66 0.97 2.59
N SER A 46 -8.90 1.73 1.53
CA SER A 46 -9.26 1.20 0.22
C SER A 46 -8.46 1.92 -0.86
N VAL A 47 -7.91 1.15 -1.80
CA VAL A 47 -7.25 1.67 -3.01
C VAL A 47 -7.82 0.92 -4.20
N ASP A 48 -8.47 1.63 -5.12
CA ASP A 48 -9.07 1.02 -6.32
C ASP A 48 -9.98 -0.18 -5.99
N GLY A 49 -10.78 -0.04 -4.92
CA GLY A 49 -11.68 -1.09 -4.41
C GLY A 49 -10.99 -2.22 -3.62
N ILE A 50 -9.66 -2.25 -3.53
CA ILE A 50 -8.91 -3.26 -2.76
C ILE A 50 -8.78 -2.80 -1.31
N SER A 51 -9.12 -3.68 -0.37
CA SER A 51 -9.04 -3.38 1.06
C SER A 51 -7.63 -3.56 1.60
N PHE A 52 -7.18 -2.55 2.35
CA PHE A 52 -5.92 -2.53 3.08
C PHE A 52 -6.18 -2.44 4.58
N VAL A 53 -5.59 -3.37 5.34
CA VAL A 53 -5.72 -3.45 6.81
C VAL A 53 -4.34 -3.63 7.45
N PRO A 54 -4.16 -3.34 8.75
CA PRO A 54 -2.90 -3.60 9.43
C PRO A 54 -2.50 -5.07 9.29
N LEU A 55 -1.24 -5.32 8.94
CA LEU A 55 -0.74 -6.69 8.82
C LEU A 55 -0.96 -7.51 10.10
N CYS A 56 -0.83 -6.87 11.26
CA CYS A 56 -1.01 -7.50 12.56
C CYS A 56 -2.47 -7.86 12.90
N SER A 57 -3.46 -7.38 12.13
CA SER A 57 -4.87 -7.75 12.32
C SER A 57 -5.30 -8.91 11.41
N ILE A 58 -4.43 -9.42 10.55
CA ILE A 58 -4.72 -10.52 9.64
C ILE A 58 -4.40 -11.85 10.34
N ASP A 59 -5.30 -12.83 10.24
CA ASP A 59 -5.12 -14.18 10.81
C ASP A 59 -5.03 -15.24 9.70
N LYS A 60 -6.07 -15.39 8.87
CA LYS A 60 -6.19 -16.52 7.91
C LYS A 60 -6.37 -16.10 6.47
N GLU A 61 -6.66 -14.83 6.24
CA GLU A 61 -6.90 -14.27 4.92
C GLU A 61 -5.61 -14.26 4.10
N LYS A 62 -5.74 -14.47 2.79
CA LYS A 62 -4.61 -14.24 1.87
C LYS A 62 -4.39 -12.75 1.70
N TYR A 63 -3.13 -12.37 1.66
CA TYR A 63 -2.74 -10.98 1.60
C TYR A 63 -1.45 -10.75 0.82
N GLN A 64 -1.27 -9.51 0.38
CA GLN A 64 0.00 -9.01 -0.14
C GLN A 64 0.40 -7.74 0.63
N VAL A 65 1.59 -7.76 1.25
CA VAL A 65 2.18 -6.57 1.90
C VAL A 65 2.83 -5.65 0.87
N TYR A 66 3.45 -6.26 -0.15
CA TYR A 66 4.18 -5.54 -1.19
C TYR A 66 3.38 -5.54 -2.49
N VAL A 67 3.29 -4.38 -3.13
CA VAL A 67 2.56 -4.15 -4.38
C VAL A 67 3.45 -3.48 -5.42
N LYS A 68 3.04 -3.56 -6.69
CA LYS A 68 3.70 -2.89 -7.80
C LYS A 68 3.05 -1.53 -8.10
N VAL A 69 3.86 -0.49 -8.05
CA VAL A 69 3.46 0.90 -8.32
C VAL A 69 4.15 1.44 -9.57
N PRO A 70 3.58 2.46 -10.25
CA PRO A 70 4.29 3.23 -11.26
C PRO A 70 5.69 3.60 -10.77
N GLY A 71 6.71 3.27 -11.56
CA GLY A 71 8.09 3.55 -11.16
C GLY A 71 8.37 5.06 -11.12
N LYS A 72 9.18 5.48 -10.15
CA LYS A 72 9.48 6.85 -9.64
C LYS A 72 8.85 7.17 -8.28
N PHE A 73 9.10 6.32 -7.28
CA PHE A 73 9.30 6.82 -5.92
C PHE A 73 10.77 7.25 -5.85
N GLU A 74 11.08 8.53 -5.99
CA GLU A 74 12.45 8.99 -5.80
C GLU A 74 12.86 8.61 -4.38
N LYS A 75 13.89 7.76 -4.26
CA LYS A 75 14.51 7.46 -2.97
C LYS A 75 14.84 8.78 -2.29
N MET A 76 14.01 9.21 -1.35
CA MET A 76 14.37 10.21 -0.35
C MET A 76 15.37 9.56 0.59
N MET A 77 16.59 9.33 0.09
CA MET A 77 17.78 9.38 0.94
C MET A 77 17.70 10.74 1.61
N GLY A 78 17.46 10.72 2.93
CA GLY A 78 17.25 11.92 3.72
C GLY A 78 18.23 13.00 3.31
N LYS A 79 17.69 14.16 2.93
CA LYS A 79 18.49 15.38 2.91
C LYS A 79 18.90 15.64 4.35
N THR A 80 20.07 15.16 4.73
CA THR A 80 20.77 15.64 5.91
C THR A 80 21.06 17.11 5.63
N LYS A 81 20.33 18.00 6.29
CA LYS A 81 20.79 19.36 6.53
C LYS A 81 21.75 19.34 7.70
#